data_AF-A0A519CC09-F1
#
_entry.id   AF-A0A519CC09-F1
#
_cell.length_a   1.000
_cell.length_b   1.000
_cell.length_c   1.000
_cell.angle_alpha   90.00
_cell.angle_beta   90.00
_cell.angle_gamma   90.00
#
_symmetry.space_group_name_H-M   'P 1'
#
loop_
_entity.id
_entity.type
_entity.pdbx_description
1 polymer ?
#
loop_
_entity_poly.entity_id
_entity_poly.type
_entity_poly.pdbx_seq_one_letter_code
_entity_poly.pdbx_strand_id
1 'polypeptide(L)'
;MFDGVKGMPAKVCLGLSALIMLVYAMNFILFANCYTTDGTDATVDMATGDWTAGESCTSILTSGAALDSENFGRGVETLQLMGALMLGLAMSNLLILNEGAKGKWSLMLPIFAGLVTMSIVMIMGKDELPNNNPLIATILVTAAYGGAYFFLKEEGVDEGLTFEVKGIQVKDKVTVGMFVVPVIIGVIFSINNLLFGDGYAGKADSSTFLPVLTEYF
;
A
#
# COMPACT_ATOMS: atom_id res chain seq x y z
N MET A 1 3.61 -13.85 -23.18
CA MET A 1 2.89 -13.16 -22.07
C MET A 1 3.97 -12.43 -21.28
N PHE A 2 3.86 -11.11 -21.13
CA PHE A 2 4.95 -10.18 -20.73
C PHE A 2 6.02 -9.91 -21.81
N ASP A 3 5.57 -9.64 -23.04
CA ASP A 3 6.45 -9.32 -24.17
C ASP A 3 6.58 -7.81 -24.44
N GLY A 4 5.91 -6.97 -23.63
CA GLY A 4 5.93 -5.52 -23.77
C GLY A 4 7.26 -4.88 -23.38
N VAL A 5 7.93 -5.42 -22.36
CA VAL A 5 9.29 -5.02 -21.96
C VAL A 5 10.31 -5.85 -22.74
N LYS A 6 11.44 -5.27 -23.17
CA LYS A 6 12.46 -6.00 -23.94
C LYS A 6 13.64 -6.46 -23.08
N GLY A 7 14.01 -5.68 -22.07
CA GLY A 7 15.10 -5.96 -21.16
C GLY A 7 14.75 -7.06 -20.16
N MET A 8 15.54 -8.14 -20.17
CA MET A 8 15.45 -9.21 -19.17
C MET A 8 15.60 -8.71 -17.71
N PRO A 9 16.55 -7.81 -17.36
CA PRO A 9 16.65 -7.33 -15.97
C PRO A 9 15.43 -6.48 -15.55
N ALA A 10 14.89 -5.65 -16.45
CA ALA A 10 13.67 -4.90 -16.20
C ALA A 10 12.46 -5.80 -15.93
N LYS A 11 12.29 -6.87 -16.73
CA LYS A 11 11.22 -7.85 -16.52
C LYS A 11 11.30 -8.51 -15.15
N VAL A 12 12.49 -8.92 -14.72
CA VAL A 12 12.68 -9.58 -13.42
C VAL A 12 12.38 -8.62 -12.28
N CYS A 13 12.91 -7.39 -12.33
CA CYS A 13 12.68 -6.39 -11.29
C CYS A 13 11.20 -5.96 -11.19
N LEU A 14 10.54 -5.73 -12.32
CA LEU A 14 9.12 -5.34 -12.34
C LEU A 14 8.19 -6.52 -11.98
N GLY A 15 8.54 -7.74 -12.40
CA GLY A 15 7.83 -8.96 -12.06
C GLY A 15 7.95 -9.31 -10.57
N LEU A 16 9.15 -9.19 -10.00
CA LEU A 16 9.39 -9.42 -8.58
C LEU A 16 8.64 -8.41 -7.71
N SER A 17 8.70 -7.12 -8.06
CA SER A 17 7.94 -6.09 -7.35
C SER A 17 6.43 -6.32 -7.46
N ALA A 18 5.91 -6.68 -8.64
CA ALA A 18 4.51 -7.05 -8.81
C ALA A 18 4.11 -8.24 -7.92
N LEU A 19 4.95 -9.29 -7.85
CA LEU A 19 4.68 -10.48 -7.05
C LEU A 19 4.64 -10.16 -5.56
N ILE A 20 5.61 -9.40 -5.05
CA ILE A 20 5.64 -9.03 -3.63
C ILE A 20 4.41 -8.18 -3.29
N MET A 21 4.08 -7.17 -4.11
CA MET A 21 2.88 -6.35 -3.92
C MET A 21 1.61 -7.20 -3.94
N LEU A 22 1.52 -8.22 -4.80
CA LEU A 22 0.35 -9.10 -4.90
C LEU A 22 0.21 -9.99 -3.66
N VAL A 23 1.31 -10.55 -3.14
CA VAL A 23 1.29 -11.35 -1.90
C VAL A 23 0.81 -10.49 -0.72
N TYR A 24 1.37 -9.29 -0.56
CA TYR A 24 0.94 -8.37 0.49
C TYR A 24 -0.51 -7.89 0.30
N ALA A 25 -0.93 -7.63 -0.94
CA ALA A 25 -2.30 -7.27 -1.26
C ALA A 25 -3.29 -8.36 -0.86
N MET A 26 -3.04 -9.61 -1.25
CA MET A 26 -3.91 -10.74 -0.87
C MET A 26 -3.92 -10.93 0.64
N ASN A 27 -2.76 -10.84 1.30
CA ASN A 27 -2.67 -10.98 2.74
C ASN A 27 -3.52 -9.94 3.47
N PHE A 28 -3.44 -8.67 3.08
CA PHE A 28 -4.18 -7.62 3.76
C PHE A 28 -5.66 -7.56 3.37
N ILE A 29 -6.02 -7.85 2.12
CA ILE A 29 -7.43 -7.85 1.71
C ILE A 29 -8.21 -8.98 2.40
N LEU A 30 -7.61 -10.17 2.52
CA LEU A 30 -8.32 -11.37 2.98
C LEU A 30 -8.02 -11.74 4.44
N PHE A 31 -6.86 -11.36 4.96
CA PHE A 31 -6.34 -11.84 6.24
C PHE A 31 -5.78 -10.73 7.14
N ALA A 32 -6.21 -9.46 6.95
CA ALA A 32 -5.73 -8.35 7.78
C ALA A 32 -5.96 -8.56 9.28
N ASN A 33 -7.14 -9.08 9.68
CA ASN A 33 -7.46 -9.35 11.09
C ASN A 33 -6.37 -10.23 11.70
N CYS A 34 -6.13 -11.38 11.07
CA CYS A 34 -5.21 -12.39 11.55
C CYS A 34 -3.73 -12.02 11.36
N TYR A 35 -3.44 -11.07 10.45
CA TYR A 35 -2.12 -10.47 10.36
C TYR A 35 -1.79 -9.64 11.60
N THR A 36 -2.72 -8.80 12.08
CA THR A 36 -2.50 -7.87 13.21
C THR A 36 -2.44 -8.54 14.58
N THR A 37 -2.86 -9.79 14.68
CA THR A 37 -2.96 -10.59 15.91
C THR A 37 -2.02 -11.79 15.89
N ASP A 38 -1.02 -11.76 15.02
CA ASP A 38 -0.01 -12.80 14.83
C ASP A 38 -0.58 -14.23 14.64
N GLY A 39 -1.67 -14.34 13.87
CA GLY A 39 -2.29 -15.64 13.56
C GLY A 39 -3.21 -16.17 14.65
N THR A 40 -3.72 -15.31 15.52
CA THR A 40 -4.77 -15.65 16.51
C THR A 40 -6.04 -14.84 16.23
N ASP A 41 -7.21 -15.38 16.53
CA ASP A 41 -8.41 -14.56 16.61
C ASP A 41 -8.31 -13.68 17.86
N ALA A 42 -8.86 -12.46 17.85
CA ALA A 42 -8.76 -11.57 19.00
C ALA A 42 -10.03 -10.77 19.23
N THR A 43 -10.40 -10.61 20.49
CA THR A 43 -11.51 -9.75 20.91
C THR A 43 -11.01 -8.67 21.86
N VAL A 44 -11.55 -7.46 21.74
CA VAL A 44 -11.22 -6.32 22.60
C VAL A 44 -12.39 -6.04 23.55
N ASP A 45 -12.09 -5.91 24.84
CA ASP A 45 -13.08 -5.39 25.80
C ASP A 45 -13.17 -3.87 25.61
N MET A 46 -14.29 -3.39 25.08
CA MET A 46 -14.51 -1.96 24.80
C MET A 46 -14.58 -1.09 26.07
N ALA A 47 -14.73 -1.68 27.26
CA ALA A 47 -14.75 -0.97 28.54
C ALA A 47 -13.36 -0.81 29.15
N THR A 48 -12.45 -1.76 28.95
CA THR A 48 -11.08 -1.71 29.51
C THR A 48 -9.99 -1.46 28.46
N GLY A 49 -10.30 -1.67 27.18
CA GLY A 49 -9.33 -1.60 26.07
C GLY A 49 -8.39 -2.80 25.99
N ASP A 50 -8.61 -3.84 26.79
CA ASP A 50 -7.76 -5.03 26.84
C ASP A 50 -8.10 -6.02 25.72
N TRP A 51 -7.06 -6.49 25.03
CA TRP A 51 -7.19 -7.53 24.02
C TRP A 51 -7.08 -8.93 24.62
N THR A 52 -7.88 -9.85 24.11
CA THR A 52 -7.82 -11.28 24.46
C THR A 52 -7.61 -12.10 23.19
N ALA A 53 -6.59 -12.97 23.19
CA ALA A 53 -6.33 -13.90 22.10
C ALA A 53 -7.19 -15.17 22.24
N GLY A 54 -7.83 -15.55 21.14
CA GLY A 54 -8.66 -16.73 20.96
C GLY A 54 -7.95 -17.86 20.21
N GLU A 55 -8.68 -18.56 19.34
CA GLU A 55 -8.15 -19.69 18.56
C GLU A 55 -7.19 -19.24 17.45
N SER A 56 -6.43 -20.17 16.88
CA SER A 56 -5.53 -19.87 15.76
C SER A 56 -6.32 -19.48 14.51
N CYS A 57 -5.95 -18.37 13.87
CA CYS A 57 -6.47 -17.95 12.58
C CYS A 57 -5.42 -18.08 11.47
N THR A 58 -5.86 -18.24 10.22
CA THR A 58 -4.99 -18.36 9.05
C THR A 58 -4.63 -16.99 8.47
N SER A 59 -3.34 -16.73 8.28
CA SER A 59 -2.83 -15.63 7.46
C SER A 59 -1.61 -16.10 6.64
N ILE A 60 -1.32 -15.40 5.54
CA ILE A 60 -0.16 -15.72 4.67
C ILE A 60 1.12 -15.16 5.30
N LEU A 61 1.02 -13.96 5.86
CA LEU A 61 2.05 -13.27 6.62
C LEU A 61 1.50 -13.00 8.02
N THR A 62 2.39 -12.86 9.00
CA THR A 62 2.01 -12.43 10.35
C THR A 62 2.82 -11.19 10.73
N SER A 63 2.26 -10.36 11.61
CA SER A 63 2.94 -9.15 12.09
C SER A 63 4.02 -9.43 13.14
N GLY A 64 3.97 -10.55 13.86
CA GLY A 64 4.80 -10.81 15.02
C GLY A 64 4.39 -10.00 16.26
N ALA A 65 3.21 -9.39 16.25
CA ALA A 65 2.69 -8.61 17.39
C ALA A 65 2.29 -9.54 18.54
N ALA A 66 2.93 -9.41 19.70
CA ALA A 66 2.54 -10.11 20.92
C ALA A 66 1.32 -9.43 21.57
N LEU A 67 0.58 -10.15 22.42
CA LEU A 67 -0.65 -9.67 23.07
C LEU A 67 -0.42 -8.41 23.94
N ASP A 68 0.78 -8.24 24.47
CA ASP A 68 1.20 -7.08 25.27
C ASP A 68 1.71 -5.90 24.41
N SER A 69 1.77 -6.07 23.08
CA SER A 69 2.21 -5.02 22.16
C SER A 69 1.07 -4.05 21.83
N GLU A 70 1.41 -2.76 21.74
CA GLU A 70 0.44 -1.70 21.40
C GLU A 70 -0.20 -1.90 20.01
N ASN A 71 0.44 -2.69 19.14
CA ASN A 71 0.02 -2.94 17.76
C ASN A 71 -0.90 -4.16 17.61
N PHE A 72 -1.14 -4.92 18.68
CA PHE A 72 -1.95 -6.14 18.61
C PHE A 72 -3.41 -5.80 18.25
N GLY A 73 -3.93 -6.42 17.17
CA GLY A 73 -5.32 -6.25 16.72
C GLY A 73 -5.66 -4.87 16.11
N ARG A 74 -4.69 -3.95 16.03
CA ARG A 74 -4.91 -2.57 15.56
C ARG A 74 -4.61 -2.40 14.07
N GLY A 75 -5.30 -1.45 13.44
CA GLY A 75 -5.06 -1.07 12.04
C GLY A 75 -5.59 -2.05 10.99
N VAL A 76 -6.51 -2.96 11.34
CA VAL A 76 -7.09 -3.95 10.42
C VAL A 76 -7.68 -3.31 9.16
N GLU A 77 -8.58 -2.33 9.33
CA GLU A 77 -9.26 -1.68 8.19
C GLU A 77 -8.29 -0.89 7.32
N THR A 78 -7.29 -0.27 7.95
CA THR A 78 -6.26 0.51 7.26
C THR A 78 -5.41 -0.41 6.39
N LEU A 79 -5.05 -1.59 6.91
CA LEU A 79 -4.33 -2.63 6.17
C LEU A 79 -5.17 -3.16 5.00
N GLN A 80 -6.46 -3.44 5.16
CA GLN A 80 -7.33 -3.90 4.05
C GLN A 80 -7.34 -2.90 2.90
N LEU A 81 -7.43 -1.60 3.21
CA LEU A 81 -7.36 -0.53 2.22
C LEU A 81 -5.97 -0.41 1.57
N MET A 82 -4.89 -0.54 2.36
CA MET A 82 -3.53 -0.64 1.81
C MET A 82 -3.36 -1.85 0.90
N GLY A 83 -4.00 -2.98 1.21
CA GLY A 83 -4.04 -4.17 0.37
C GLY A 83 -4.68 -3.89 -0.99
N ALA A 84 -5.81 -3.18 -1.02
CA ALA A 84 -6.45 -2.76 -2.26
C ALA A 84 -5.57 -1.80 -3.10
N LEU A 85 -4.87 -0.87 -2.44
CA LEU A 85 -3.90 0.01 -3.10
C LEU A 85 -2.75 -0.80 -3.71
N MET A 86 -2.15 -1.72 -2.95
CA MET A 86 -1.07 -2.59 -3.41
C MET A 86 -1.51 -3.48 -4.58
N LEU A 87 -2.77 -3.94 -4.59
CA LEU A 87 -3.33 -4.68 -5.73
C LEU A 87 -3.36 -3.82 -7.00
N GLY A 88 -3.80 -2.55 -6.88
CA GLY A 88 -3.78 -1.60 -7.98
C GLY A 88 -2.37 -1.37 -8.54
N LEU A 89 -1.39 -1.23 -7.65
CA LEU A 89 0.03 -1.10 -8.01
C LEU A 89 0.58 -2.36 -8.69
N ALA A 90 0.25 -3.55 -8.16
CA ALA A 90 0.64 -4.82 -8.76
C ALA A 90 0.07 -4.97 -10.19
N MET A 91 -1.21 -4.62 -10.39
CA MET A 91 -1.85 -4.63 -11.70
C MET A 91 -1.22 -3.62 -12.66
N SER A 92 -0.86 -2.42 -12.17
CA SER A 92 -0.09 -1.44 -12.95
C SER A 92 1.23 -2.02 -13.46
N ASN A 93 1.95 -2.77 -12.63
CA ASN A 93 3.21 -3.41 -13.04
C ASN A 93 2.98 -4.50 -14.09
N LEU A 94 1.93 -5.30 -13.93
CA LEU A 94 1.56 -6.31 -14.93
C LEU A 94 1.17 -5.67 -16.27
N LEU A 95 0.49 -4.51 -16.25
CA LEU A 95 0.18 -3.73 -17.45
C LEU A 95 1.45 -3.21 -18.13
N ILE A 96 2.41 -2.68 -17.37
CA ILE A 96 3.71 -2.24 -17.93
C ILE A 96 4.45 -3.43 -18.55
N LEU A 97 4.45 -4.61 -17.91
CA LEU A 97 5.06 -5.82 -18.46
C LEU A 97 4.40 -6.27 -19.77
N ASN A 98 3.09 -6.09 -19.90
CA ASN A 98 2.32 -6.54 -21.06
C ASN A 98 2.33 -5.54 -22.23
N GLU A 99 2.18 -4.25 -21.95
CA GLU A 99 2.06 -3.19 -22.95
C GLU A 99 3.41 -2.53 -23.30
N GLY A 100 4.42 -2.69 -22.44
CA GLY A 100 5.74 -2.09 -22.58
C GLY A 100 5.87 -0.75 -21.88
N ALA A 101 7.11 -0.27 -21.74
CA ALA A 101 7.42 0.82 -20.82
C ALA A 101 7.34 2.22 -21.43
N LYS A 102 7.23 2.30 -22.76
CA LYS A 102 7.28 3.56 -23.52
C LYS A 102 6.24 4.57 -23.03
N GLY A 103 6.72 5.72 -22.56
CA GLY A 103 5.90 6.84 -22.08
C GLY A 103 5.09 6.61 -20.80
N LYS A 104 5.40 5.56 -20.03
CA LYS A 104 4.71 5.23 -18.77
C LYS A 104 5.31 5.92 -17.53
N TRP A 105 6.12 6.97 -17.71
CA TRP A 105 6.67 7.77 -16.60
C TRP A 105 5.59 8.32 -15.66
N SER A 106 4.41 8.68 -16.20
CA SER A 106 3.29 9.25 -15.42
C SER A 106 2.68 8.25 -14.44
N LEU A 107 2.92 6.95 -14.64
CA LEU A 107 2.58 5.90 -13.68
C LEU A 107 3.79 5.56 -12.81
N MET A 108 4.98 5.39 -13.40
CA MET A 108 6.14 4.89 -12.65
C MET A 108 6.69 5.90 -11.63
N LEU A 109 6.78 7.19 -11.97
CA LEU A 109 7.36 8.19 -11.06
C LEU A 109 6.50 8.43 -9.80
N PRO A 110 5.17 8.60 -9.89
CA PRO A 110 4.35 8.72 -8.69
C PRO A 110 4.39 7.47 -7.80
N ILE A 111 4.39 6.27 -8.41
CA ILE A 111 4.49 5.01 -7.66
C ILE A 111 5.85 4.93 -6.94
N PHE A 112 6.93 5.25 -7.64
CA PHE A 112 8.27 5.25 -7.05
C PHE A 112 8.38 6.27 -5.91
N ALA A 113 7.85 7.47 -6.07
CA ALA A 113 7.80 8.47 -5.01
C ALA A 113 7.04 7.96 -3.78
N GLY A 114 5.88 7.34 -3.96
CA GLY A 114 5.11 6.73 -2.88
C GLY A 114 5.89 5.63 -2.15
N LEU A 115 6.57 4.74 -2.89
CA LEU A 115 7.39 3.67 -2.32
C LEU A 115 8.59 4.20 -1.51
N VAL A 116 9.23 5.27 -2.00
CA VAL A 116 10.32 5.95 -1.28
C VAL A 116 9.79 6.61 -0.01
N THR A 117 8.67 7.33 -0.07
CA THR A 117 8.05 7.93 1.11
C THR A 117 7.69 6.87 2.16
N MET A 118 7.08 5.75 1.74
CA MET A 118 6.77 4.64 2.65
C MET A 118 8.03 4.03 3.29
N SER A 119 9.10 3.88 2.51
CA SER A 119 10.38 3.39 3.02
C SER A 119 10.95 4.32 4.11
N ILE A 120 10.87 5.65 3.90
CA ILE A 120 11.32 6.64 4.88
C ILE A 120 10.48 6.56 6.16
N VAL A 121 9.15 6.52 6.04
CA VAL A 121 8.24 6.44 7.20
C VAL A 121 8.51 5.19 8.03
N MET A 122 8.68 4.03 7.40
CA MET A 122 9.00 2.80 8.14
C MET A 122 10.38 2.81 8.78
N ILE A 123 11.37 3.50 8.21
CA ILE A 123 12.67 3.67 8.85
C ILE A 123 12.54 4.58 10.08
N MET A 124 11.75 5.65 10.00
CA MET A 124 11.51 6.57 11.12
C MET A 124 10.74 5.89 12.26
N GLY A 125 9.75 5.05 11.93
CA GLY A 125 8.95 4.31 12.90
C GLY A 125 9.51 2.95 13.32
N LYS A 126 10.77 2.61 12.98
CA LYS A 126 11.28 1.22 13.13
C LYS A 126 11.16 0.68 14.55
N ASP A 127 11.25 1.56 15.55
CA ASP A 127 11.27 1.17 16.96
C ASP A 127 9.89 0.76 17.47
N GLU A 128 8.83 1.11 16.74
CA GLU A 128 7.44 0.73 17.03
C GLU A 128 7.00 -0.53 16.26
N LEU A 129 7.82 -1.04 15.33
CA LEU A 129 7.48 -2.24 14.56
C LEU A 129 7.69 -3.51 15.38
N PRO A 130 6.68 -4.41 15.48
CA PRO A 130 6.83 -5.69 16.16
C PRO A 130 7.82 -6.63 15.42
N ASN A 131 7.98 -6.43 14.11
CA ASN A 131 8.92 -7.17 13.28
C ASN A 131 9.45 -6.30 12.12
N ASN A 132 10.71 -6.50 11.73
CA ASN A 132 11.36 -5.80 10.62
C ASN A 132 11.00 -6.37 9.24
N ASN A 133 10.32 -7.50 9.14
CA ASN A 133 9.90 -8.11 7.88
C ASN A 133 9.19 -7.13 6.90
N PRO A 134 8.16 -6.36 7.31
CA PRO A 134 7.51 -5.37 6.42
C PRO A 134 8.44 -4.23 5.99
N LEU A 135 9.36 -3.79 6.86
CA LEU A 135 10.39 -2.79 6.52
C LEU A 135 11.32 -3.33 5.43
N ILE A 136 11.83 -4.55 5.61
CA ILE A 136 12.73 -5.22 4.65
C ILE A 136 12.00 -5.41 3.31
N ALA A 137 10.77 -5.91 3.33
CA ALA A 137 9.98 -6.11 2.13
C ALA A 137 9.77 -4.80 1.37
N THR A 138 9.48 -3.70 2.07
CA THR A 138 9.28 -2.41 1.42
C THR A 138 10.57 -1.87 0.80
N ILE A 139 11.70 -1.94 1.51
CA ILE A 139 12.99 -1.53 0.95
C ILE A 139 13.34 -2.36 -0.31
N LEU A 140 13.11 -3.67 -0.26
CA LEU A 140 13.34 -4.56 -1.40
C LEU A 140 12.44 -4.23 -2.59
N VAL A 141 11.15 -3.97 -2.35
CA VAL A 141 10.21 -3.56 -3.40
C VAL A 141 10.61 -2.22 -3.98
N THR A 142 10.95 -1.23 -3.16
CA THR A 142 11.41 0.09 -3.61
C THR A 142 12.67 -0.02 -4.46
N ALA A 143 13.64 -0.83 -4.04
CA ALA A 143 14.87 -1.06 -4.79
C ALA A 143 14.62 -1.80 -6.11
N ALA A 144 13.79 -2.85 -6.09
CA ALA A 144 13.41 -3.60 -7.30
C ALA A 144 12.64 -2.69 -8.27
N TYR A 145 11.71 -1.88 -7.78
CA TYR A 145 10.94 -0.96 -8.60
C TYR A 145 11.81 0.15 -9.20
N GLY A 146 12.70 0.74 -8.39
CA GLY A 146 13.67 1.74 -8.86
C GLY A 146 14.66 1.16 -9.88
N GLY A 147 15.12 -0.08 -9.65
CA GLY A 147 15.93 -0.82 -10.62
C GLY A 147 15.19 -1.05 -11.94
N ALA A 148 13.91 -1.45 -11.87
CA ALA A 148 13.09 -1.60 -13.06
C ALA A 148 12.94 -0.27 -13.82
N TYR A 149 12.68 0.83 -13.11
CA TYR A 149 12.61 2.16 -13.72
C TYR A 149 13.92 2.54 -14.42
N PHE A 150 15.08 2.29 -13.78
CA PHE A 150 16.39 2.57 -14.37
C PHE A 150 16.61 1.80 -15.67
N PHE A 151 16.31 0.50 -15.71
CA PHE A 151 16.47 -0.31 -16.93
C PHE A 151 15.48 0.06 -18.02
N LEU A 152 14.25 0.43 -17.65
CA LEU A 152 13.22 0.81 -18.60
C LEU A 152 13.43 2.22 -19.19
N LYS A 153 14.38 3.00 -18.65
CA LYS A 153 14.78 4.29 -19.21
C LYS A 153 15.30 4.15 -20.65
N GLU A 154 16.06 3.09 -20.92
CA GLU A 154 16.56 2.78 -22.27
C GLU A 154 15.43 2.36 -23.23
N GLU A 155 14.30 1.89 -22.70
CA GLU A 155 13.09 1.52 -23.45
C GLU A 155 12.11 2.69 -23.65
N GLY A 156 12.51 3.90 -23.25
CA GLY A 156 11.71 5.11 -23.48
C GLY A 156 10.63 5.36 -22.43
N VAL A 157 10.82 4.94 -21.17
CA VAL A 157 9.90 5.29 -20.07
C VAL A 157 9.67 6.79 -19.97
N ASP A 158 10.75 7.57 -20.09
CA ASP A 158 10.73 9.02 -19.98
C ASP A 158 10.23 9.73 -21.26
N GLU A 159 9.83 8.97 -22.30
CA GLU A 159 9.27 9.59 -23.50
C GLU A 159 7.99 10.35 -23.19
N GLY A 160 7.90 11.60 -23.67
CA GLY A 160 6.76 12.46 -23.39
C GLY A 160 6.73 13.04 -21.97
N LEU A 161 7.82 12.91 -21.20
CA LEU A 161 8.00 13.63 -19.93
C LEU A 161 8.03 15.13 -20.22
N THR A 162 6.88 15.77 -20.05
CA THR A 162 6.73 17.22 -20.11
C THR A 162 6.09 17.65 -18.80
N PHE A 163 6.78 18.47 -18.02
CA PHE A 163 6.21 19.09 -16.81
C PHE A 163 5.21 20.21 -17.16
N GLU A 164 4.80 20.32 -18.42
CA GLU A 164 3.71 21.20 -18.82
C GLU A 164 2.41 20.67 -18.22
N VAL A 165 1.87 21.42 -17.26
CA VAL A 165 0.49 21.25 -16.79
C VAL A 165 -0.44 21.73 -17.92
N LYS A 166 -0.53 20.91 -18.98
CA LYS A 166 -1.65 21.00 -19.92
C LYS A 166 -2.86 20.58 -19.09
N GLY A 167 -3.67 21.55 -18.69
CA GLY A 167 -4.86 21.33 -17.85
C GLY A 167 -5.74 20.18 -18.36
N ILE A 168 -6.70 19.76 -17.55
CA ILE A 168 -7.55 18.57 -17.77
C ILE A 168 -7.90 18.38 -19.27
N GLN A 169 -7.20 17.45 -19.93
CA GLN A 169 -7.37 17.20 -21.37
C GLN A 169 -8.63 16.37 -21.69
N VAL A 170 -9.35 15.97 -20.65
CA VAL A 170 -10.61 15.24 -20.78
C VAL A 170 -11.69 16.22 -21.23
N LYS A 171 -12.04 16.15 -22.51
CA LYS A 171 -13.11 16.97 -23.11
C LYS A 171 -14.50 16.70 -22.54
N ASP A 172 -14.71 15.50 -21.98
CA ASP A 172 -16.00 15.06 -21.47
C ASP A 172 -16.20 15.45 -19.99
N LYS A 173 -17.18 16.31 -19.71
CA LYS A 173 -17.45 16.84 -18.37
C LYS A 173 -17.88 15.75 -17.38
N VAL A 174 -18.53 14.68 -17.87
CA VAL A 174 -18.97 13.57 -17.01
C VAL A 174 -17.76 12.75 -16.55
N THR A 175 -16.87 12.43 -17.47
CA THR A 175 -15.60 11.73 -17.19
C THR A 175 -14.73 12.56 -16.24
N VAL A 176 -14.64 13.89 -16.43
CA VAL A 176 -13.95 14.78 -15.48
C VAL A 176 -14.60 14.72 -14.10
N GLY A 177 -15.94 14.80 -14.03
CA GLY A 177 -16.67 14.68 -12.77
C GLY A 177 -16.38 13.36 -12.05
N MET A 178 -16.32 12.25 -12.78
CA MET A 178 -15.99 10.93 -12.21
C MET A 178 -14.55 10.83 -11.74
N PHE A 179 -13.58 11.49 -12.39
CA PHE A 179 -12.18 11.53 -11.92
C PHE A 179 -11.98 12.40 -10.69
N VAL A 180 -12.82 13.41 -10.46
CA VAL A 180 -12.73 14.27 -9.27
C VAL A 180 -13.09 13.50 -8.00
N VAL A 181 -14.04 12.56 -8.05
CA VAL A 181 -14.45 11.74 -6.90
C VAL A 181 -13.30 10.96 -6.25
N PRO A 182 -12.53 10.11 -6.98
CA PRO A 182 -11.40 9.39 -6.40
C PRO A 182 -10.28 10.32 -5.95
N VAL A 183 -10.09 11.49 -6.59
CA VAL A 183 -9.14 12.50 -6.12
C VAL A 183 -9.54 13.04 -4.75
N ILE A 184 -10.82 13.38 -4.57
CA ILE A 184 -11.33 13.85 -3.27
C ILE A 184 -11.20 12.75 -2.21
N ILE A 185 -11.57 11.51 -2.53
CA ILE A 185 -11.42 10.37 -1.62
C ILE A 185 -9.95 10.19 -1.23
N GLY A 186 -9.02 10.24 -2.20
CA GLY A 186 -7.59 10.14 -1.95
C GLY A 186 -7.02 11.25 -1.07
N VAL A 187 -7.51 12.49 -1.22
CA VAL A 187 -7.14 13.63 -0.38
C VAL A 187 -7.65 13.46 1.05
N ILE A 188 -8.93 13.12 1.21
CA ILE A 188 -9.53 12.87 2.54
C ILE A 188 -8.79 11.73 3.24
N PHE A 189 -8.51 10.64 2.52
CA PHE A 189 -7.77 9.51 3.04
C PHE A 189 -6.35 9.90 3.49
N SER A 190 -5.65 10.70 2.69
CA SER A 190 -4.31 11.19 3.01
C SER A 190 -4.32 12.09 4.25
N ILE A 191 -5.31 12.98 4.38
CA ILE A 191 -5.50 13.81 5.57
C ILE A 191 -5.73 12.93 6.81
N ASN A 192 -6.60 11.92 6.71
CA ASN A 192 -6.88 11.00 7.82
C ASN A 192 -5.63 10.25 8.28
N ASN A 193 -4.85 9.70 7.35
CA ASN A 193 -3.69 8.89 7.74
C ASN A 193 -2.51 9.74 8.21
N LEU A 194 -2.35 10.95 7.68
CA LEU A 194 -1.19 11.79 7.96
C LEU A 194 -1.41 12.67 9.20
N LEU A 195 -2.65 13.08 9.48
CA LEU A 195 -2.98 13.96 10.62
C LEU A 195 -3.72 13.23 11.76
N PHE A 196 -4.38 12.12 11.47
CA PHE A 196 -5.23 11.38 12.43
C PHE A 196 -4.92 9.87 12.45
N GLY A 197 -3.69 9.50 12.09
CA GLY A 197 -3.26 8.10 11.93
C GLY A 197 -3.51 7.26 13.18
N ASP A 198 -3.26 7.80 14.37
CA ASP A 198 -3.48 7.12 15.66
C ASP A 198 -4.96 6.75 15.87
N GLY A 199 -5.87 7.66 15.53
CA GLY A 199 -7.32 7.44 15.64
C GLY A 199 -7.81 6.45 14.60
N TYR A 200 -7.27 6.54 13.39
CA TYR A 200 -7.61 5.63 12.30
C TYR A 200 -7.06 4.21 12.52
N ALA A 201 -5.96 4.09 13.28
CA ALA A 201 -5.40 2.81 13.71
C ALA A 201 -6.13 2.18 14.92
N GLY A 202 -7.07 2.91 15.55
CA GLY A 202 -7.88 2.40 16.67
C GLY A 202 -7.29 2.68 18.06
N LYS A 203 -6.49 3.74 18.24
CA LYS A 203 -5.96 4.14 19.55
C LYS A 203 -7.04 4.89 20.34
N ALA A 204 -7.38 4.39 21.53
CA ALA A 204 -8.53 4.84 22.34
C ALA A 204 -8.53 6.36 22.67
N ASP A 205 -7.36 6.99 22.77
CA ASP A 205 -7.21 8.40 23.17
C ASP A 205 -7.08 9.40 22.00
N SER A 206 -7.41 9.00 20.77
CA SER A 206 -7.10 9.80 19.58
C SER A 206 -8.32 10.16 18.75
N SER A 207 -8.33 11.40 18.25
CA SER A 207 -9.40 11.94 17.42
C SER A 207 -9.31 11.42 15.99
N THR A 208 -10.44 11.10 15.37
CA THR A 208 -10.55 10.83 13.93
C THR A 208 -11.26 12.00 13.25
N PHE A 209 -10.87 12.33 12.01
CA PHE A 209 -11.57 13.35 11.22
C PHE A 209 -12.91 12.84 10.63
N LEU A 210 -12.96 11.55 10.29
CA LEU A 210 -14.19 10.81 10.03
C LEU A 210 -14.29 9.68 11.04
N PRO A 211 -15.44 9.47 11.71
CA PRO A 211 -15.59 8.38 12.66
C PRO A 211 -15.32 7.05 11.95
N VAL A 212 -14.39 6.27 12.49
CA VAL A 212 -14.25 4.85 12.16
C VAL A 212 -15.54 4.16 12.61
N LEU A 213 -16.13 3.32 11.77
CA LEU A 213 -17.32 2.55 12.14
C LEU A 213 -16.91 1.48 13.16
N THR A 214 -16.82 1.86 14.42
CA THR A 214 -16.49 0.98 15.56
C THR A 214 -17.54 -0.11 15.83
N GLU A 215 -18.52 -0.32 14.94
CA GLU A 215 -19.64 -1.25 15.12
C GLU A 215 -19.48 -2.59 14.39
N TYR A 216 -18.30 -2.92 13.84
CA TYR A 216 -18.02 -4.24 13.26
C TYR A 216 -17.05 -5.06 14.10
N PHE A 217 -17.41 -5.26 15.37
CA PHE A 217 -16.89 -6.33 16.22
C PHE A 217 -18.05 -7.05 16.90
#